data_AF-A0A3D8S406-F1
#
_entry.id   AF-A0A3D8S406-F1
#
_cell.length_a   1.000
_cell.length_b   1.000
_cell.length_c   1.000
_cell.angle_alpha   90.00
_cell.angle_beta   90.00
_cell.angle_gamma   90.00
#
_symmetry.space_group_name_H-M   'P 1'
#
loop_
_entity.id
_entity.type
_entity.pdbx_description
1 polymer ?
#
loop_
_entity_poly.entity_id
_entity_poly.type
_entity_poly.pdbx_seq_one_letter_code
_entity_poly.pdbx_strand_id
1 'polypeptide(L)'
;MGLRTQPFENEDEFQYFTLFRDKTALEISPYFKTQTWRKLVLQAASLPSIRHAAIAIGALDKVSTLLLQRSSLPADGEKSDPDFHHHFAVQQYSRAINRMKGDATAGNQDLRTTLITSLVIIWFESYHGNRKLAQAQIQNALRMIRAWKESFRDSEVEAPLGFSSPQPGVVEHDLVRIFG
;
A
#
# COMPACT_ATOMS: atom_id res chain seq x y z
N MET A 1 -29.01 0.85 -18.20
CA MET A 1 -28.89 0.25 -16.84
C MET A 1 -27.42 -0.09 -16.64
N GLY A 2 -26.64 0.80 -16.01
CA GLY A 2 -25.19 0.61 -15.88
C GLY A 2 -24.88 -0.39 -14.79
N LEU A 3 -24.17 -1.47 -15.13
CA LEU A 3 -23.62 -2.42 -14.15
C LEU A 3 -22.67 -1.64 -13.24
N ARG A 4 -23.06 -1.45 -11.98
CA ARG A 4 -22.11 -1.10 -10.92
C ARG A 4 -21.11 -2.24 -10.85
N THR A 5 -19.92 -2.05 -11.41
CA THR A 5 -18.78 -2.92 -11.13
C THR A 5 -18.60 -2.90 -9.63
N GLN A 6 -18.90 -4.03 -8.98
CA GLN A 6 -18.58 -4.17 -7.57
C GLN A 6 -17.05 -4.00 -7.44
N PRO A 7 -16.57 -3.26 -6.44
CA PRO A 7 -15.14 -2.97 -6.30
C PRO A 7 -14.30 -4.23 -6.00
N PHE A 8 -14.94 -5.36 -5.69
CA PHE A 8 -14.33 -6.65 -5.36
C PHE A 8 -14.93 -7.73 -6.26
N GLU A 9 -14.10 -8.68 -6.67
CA GLU A 9 -14.47 -9.77 -7.58
C GLU A 9 -15.11 -10.95 -6.85
N ASN A 10 -14.84 -11.10 -5.56
CA ASN A 10 -15.38 -12.16 -4.72
C ASN A 10 -15.40 -11.75 -3.23
N GLU A 11 -16.03 -12.60 -2.43
CA GLU A 11 -16.18 -12.42 -0.98
C GLU A 11 -14.82 -12.41 -0.25
N ASP A 12 -13.85 -13.21 -0.69
CA ASP A 12 -12.52 -13.25 -0.06
C ASP A 12 -11.78 -11.92 -0.25
N GLU A 13 -11.84 -11.31 -1.43
CA GLU A 13 -11.29 -9.97 -1.68
C GLU A 13 -11.91 -8.92 -0.75
N PHE A 14 -13.23 -8.96 -0.58
CA PHE A 14 -13.92 -8.05 0.34
C PHE A 14 -13.49 -8.27 1.80
N GLN A 15 -13.36 -9.53 2.24
CA GLN A 15 -12.96 -9.88 3.59
C GLN A 15 -11.52 -9.44 3.90
N TYR A 16 -10.55 -9.70 3.02
CA TYR A 16 -9.18 -9.27 3.25
C TYR A 16 -9.01 -7.75 3.13
N PHE A 17 -9.75 -7.09 2.24
CA PHE A 17 -9.75 -5.63 2.20
C PHE A 17 -10.30 -5.03 3.50
N THR A 18 -11.37 -5.62 4.03
CA THR A 18 -11.96 -5.22 5.31
C THR A 18 -10.98 -5.43 6.46
N LEU A 19 -10.30 -6.58 6.49
CA LEU A 19 -9.24 -6.86 7.47
C LEU A 19 -8.10 -5.83 7.38
N PHE A 20 -7.67 -5.50 6.16
CA PHE A 20 -6.68 -4.45 5.95
C PHE A 20 -7.17 -3.10 6.49
N ARG A 21 -8.37 -2.67 6.11
CA ARG A 21 -8.95 -1.37 6.49
C ARG A 21 -9.09 -1.21 8.00
N ASP A 22 -9.60 -2.25 8.66
CA ASP A 22 -10.07 -2.17 10.05
C ASP A 22 -9.00 -2.61 11.06
N LYS A 23 -8.01 -3.41 10.65
CA LYS A 23 -6.95 -3.93 11.53
C LYS A 23 -5.56 -3.63 10.99
N THR A 24 -5.18 -4.20 9.85
CA THR A 24 -3.77 -4.19 9.40
C THR A 24 -3.25 -2.77 9.18
N ALA A 25 -4.08 -1.89 8.62
CA ALA A 25 -3.76 -0.48 8.40
C ALA A 25 -3.74 0.36 9.70
N LEU A 26 -4.02 -0.22 10.86
CA LEU A 26 -3.79 0.40 12.16
C LEU A 26 -2.44 -0.03 12.76
N GLU A 27 -2.00 -1.25 12.44
CA GLU A 27 -0.83 -1.89 13.06
C GLU A 27 0.46 -1.67 12.28
N ILE A 28 0.38 -1.41 10.97
CA ILE A 28 1.55 -1.35 10.06
C ILE A 28 2.58 -0.27 10.40
N SER A 29 2.17 0.78 11.13
CA SER A 29 3.10 1.81 11.58
C SER A 29 2.68 2.40 12.92
N PRO A 30 3.28 1.93 14.02
CA PRO A 30 3.12 2.57 15.32
C PRO A 30 3.86 3.92 15.40
N TYR A 31 4.80 4.20 14.49
CA TYR A 31 5.64 5.40 14.48
C TYR A 31 4.97 6.62 13.84
N PHE A 32 4.14 6.42 12.81
CA PHE A 32 3.34 7.49 12.24
C PHE A 32 2.07 7.63 13.08
N LYS A 33 2.03 8.63 13.97
CA LYS A 33 0.84 8.97 14.76
C LYS A 33 -0.36 9.31 13.84
N THR A 34 -1.07 8.25 13.52
CA THR A 34 -2.52 8.07 13.46
C THR A 34 -3.35 8.90 12.46
N GLN A 35 -3.97 8.16 11.53
CA GLN A 35 -5.01 8.50 10.53
C GLN A 35 -4.58 8.90 9.12
N THR A 36 -3.54 9.71 8.88
CA THR A 36 -3.41 10.26 7.52
C THR A 36 -3.03 9.25 6.46
N TRP A 37 -1.96 8.46 6.65
CA TRP A 37 -1.56 7.48 5.64
C TRP A 37 -2.64 6.42 5.37
N ARG A 38 -3.38 6.02 6.41
CA ARG A 38 -4.51 5.09 6.29
C ARG A 38 -5.59 5.69 5.40
N LYS A 39 -5.96 6.95 5.64
CA LYS A 39 -6.92 7.67 4.79
C LYS A 39 -6.39 7.77 3.35
N LEU A 40 -5.11 8.11 3.15
CA LEU A 40 -4.50 8.21 1.82
C LEU A 40 -4.59 6.89 1.05
N VAL A 41 -4.19 5.77 1.67
CA VAL A 41 -4.22 4.46 1.02
C VAL A 41 -5.66 3.98 0.79
N LEU A 42 -6.57 4.21 1.74
CA LEU A 42 -7.99 3.84 1.56
C LEU A 42 -8.68 4.67 0.47
N GLN A 43 -8.38 5.97 0.36
CA GLN A 43 -8.86 6.82 -0.73
C GLN A 43 -8.29 6.36 -2.07
N ALA A 44 -7.00 6.03 -2.09
CA ALA A 44 -6.31 5.56 -3.28
C ALA A 44 -6.67 4.11 -3.66
N ALA A 45 -7.26 3.32 -2.77
CA ALA A 45 -7.79 1.98 -3.05
C ALA A 45 -9.02 1.99 -3.99
N SER A 46 -9.48 3.16 -4.44
CA SER A 46 -10.32 3.26 -5.64
C SER A 46 -9.58 2.77 -6.90
N LEU A 47 -8.25 2.96 -6.94
CA LEU A 47 -7.37 2.45 -7.98
C LEU A 47 -7.20 0.92 -7.83
N PRO A 48 -7.45 0.12 -8.89
CA PRO A 48 -7.35 -1.34 -8.82
C PRO A 48 -5.99 -1.86 -8.35
N SER A 49 -4.89 -1.22 -8.76
CA SER A 49 -3.53 -1.57 -8.33
C SER A 49 -3.37 -1.52 -6.81
N ILE A 50 -3.72 -0.38 -6.21
CA ILE A 50 -3.61 -0.15 -4.77
C ILE A 50 -4.60 -1.04 -3.99
N ARG A 51 -5.80 -1.26 -4.52
CA ARG A 51 -6.78 -2.19 -3.94
C ARG A 51 -6.26 -3.61 -3.85
N HIS A 52 -5.70 -4.15 -4.93
CA HIS A 52 -5.13 -5.50 -4.91
C HIS A 52 -3.95 -5.61 -3.93
N ALA A 53 -3.12 -4.56 -3.81
CA ALA A 53 -2.05 -4.53 -2.81
C ALA A 53 -2.60 -4.52 -1.37
N ALA A 54 -3.64 -3.72 -1.09
CA ALA A 54 -4.30 -3.68 0.21
C ALA A 54 -4.93 -5.04 0.59
N ILE A 55 -5.62 -5.67 -0.36
CA ILE A 55 -6.17 -7.04 -0.22
C ILE A 55 -5.04 -8.02 0.12
N ALA A 56 -3.92 -7.97 -0.62
CA ALA A 56 -2.79 -8.85 -0.41
C ALA A 56 -2.17 -8.71 1.00
N ILE A 57 -2.04 -7.47 1.48
CA ILE A 57 -1.53 -7.20 2.83
C ILE A 57 -2.51 -7.73 3.89
N GLY A 58 -3.83 -7.55 3.70
CA GLY A 58 -4.84 -8.12 4.60
C GLY A 58 -4.76 -9.65 4.67
N ALA A 59 -4.55 -10.32 3.54
CA ALA A 59 -4.34 -11.76 3.49
C ALA A 59 -3.07 -12.19 4.25
N LEU A 60 -1.95 -11.46 4.15
CA LEU A 60 -0.75 -11.74 4.95
C LEU A 60 -0.98 -11.53 6.46
N ASP A 61 -1.73 -10.52 6.87
CA ASP A 61 -2.08 -10.34 8.29
C ASP A 61 -2.93 -11.51 8.82
N LYS A 62 -3.79 -12.09 7.97
CA LYS A 62 -4.53 -13.32 8.31
C LYS A 62 -3.58 -14.51 8.52
N VAL A 63 -2.56 -14.68 7.66
CA VAL A 63 -1.50 -15.69 7.84
C VAL A 63 -0.84 -15.52 9.20
N SER A 64 -0.36 -14.31 9.52
CA SER A 64 0.28 -14.01 10.80
C SER A 64 -0.63 -14.31 12.00
N THR A 65 -1.92 -13.95 11.91
CA THR A 65 -2.90 -14.22 12.95
C THR A 65 -3.10 -15.72 13.18
N LEU A 66 -3.22 -16.52 12.12
CA LEU A 66 -3.38 -17.97 12.22
C LEU A 66 -2.14 -18.66 12.77
N LEU A 67 -0.93 -18.23 12.37
CA LEU A 67 0.32 -18.77 12.89
C LEU A 67 0.47 -18.52 14.40
N LEU A 68 0.00 -17.37 14.91
CA LEU A 68 0.00 -17.07 16.34
C LEU A 68 -1.05 -17.88 17.13
N GLN A 69 -2.16 -18.26 16.50
CA GLN A 69 -3.28 -19.00 17.12
C GLN A 69 -3.16 -20.52 17.01
N ARG A 70 -2.19 -21.04 16.24
CA ARG A 70 -2.03 -22.46 15.92
C ARG A 70 -1.82 -23.37 17.14
N SER A 71 -1.53 -22.80 18.31
CA SER A 71 -1.42 -23.51 19.59
C SER A 71 -2.76 -23.71 20.32
N SER A 72 -3.90 -23.26 19.78
CA SER A 72 -5.17 -23.20 20.53
C SER A 72 -6.41 -23.81 19.85
N LEU A 73 -6.37 -24.20 18.57
CA LEU A 73 -7.57 -24.63 17.84
C LEU A 73 -7.32 -25.83 16.89
N PRO A 74 -8.29 -26.76 16.72
CA PRO A 74 -8.26 -27.76 15.67
C PRO A 74 -8.37 -27.10 14.29
N ALA A 75 -7.69 -27.64 13.28
CA ALA A 75 -7.73 -27.15 11.91
C ALA A 75 -9.00 -27.67 11.20
N ASP A 76 -10.05 -26.85 11.17
CA ASP A 76 -11.29 -27.16 10.46
C ASP A 76 -11.35 -26.36 9.14
N GLY A 77 -10.97 -27.00 8.04
CA GLY A 77 -11.14 -26.49 6.66
C GLY A 77 -9.97 -25.69 6.06
N GLU A 78 -10.03 -25.49 4.74
CA GLU A 78 -8.99 -24.82 3.93
C GLU A 78 -8.74 -23.35 4.34
N LYS A 79 -9.77 -22.65 4.83
CA LYS A 79 -9.65 -21.28 5.38
C LYS A 79 -9.00 -21.20 6.77
N SER A 80 -8.62 -22.34 7.34
CA SER A 80 -7.79 -22.42 8.54
C SER A 80 -6.32 -22.70 8.21
N ASP A 81 -5.99 -22.91 6.93
CA ASP A 81 -4.64 -23.15 6.45
C ASP A 81 -3.91 -21.82 6.13
N PRO A 82 -2.82 -21.49 6.84
CA PRO A 82 -1.99 -20.33 6.51
C PRO A 82 -1.50 -20.32 5.05
N ASP A 83 -1.27 -21.48 4.43
CA ASP A 83 -0.72 -21.56 3.07
C ASP A 83 -1.76 -21.11 2.02
N PHE A 84 -3.05 -21.38 2.25
CA PHE A 84 -4.13 -20.88 1.40
C PHE A 84 -4.15 -19.34 1.36
N HIS A 85 -4.07 -18.71 2.52
CA HIS A 85 -4.05 -17.24 2.65
C HIS A 85 -2.79 -16.62 2.05
N HIS A 86 -1.63 -17.27 2.25
CA HIS A 86 -0.36 -16.82 1.66
C HIS A 86 -0.40 -16.88 0.14
N HIS A 87 -0.90 -17.97 -0.45
CA HIS A 87 -1.04 -18.10 -1.90
C HIS A 87 -1.95 -17.00 -2.48
N PHE A 88 -3.11 -16.77 -1.85
CA PHE A 88 -4.02 -15.69 -2.24
C PHE A 88 -3.33 -14.32 -2.18
N ALA A 89 -2.56 -14.04 -1.13
CA ALA A 89 -1.82 -12.79 -0.99
C ALA A 89 -0.84 -12.56 -2.15
N VAL A 90 -0.05 -13.58 -2.51
CA VAL A 90 0.93 -13.49 -3.60
C VAL A 90 0.24 -13.27 -4.95
N GLN A 91 -0.90 -13.93 -5.21
CA GLN A 91 -1.68 -13.72 -6.42
C GLN A 91 -2.18 -12.27 -6.52
N GLN A 92 -2.79 -11.75 -5.46
CA GLN A 92 -3.30 -10.37 -5.43
C GLN A 92 -2.18 -9.35 -5.58
N TYR A 93 -1.05 -9.57 -4.92
CA TYR A 93 0.12 -8.71 -5.09
C TYR A 93 0.67 -8.71 -6.52
N SER A 94 0.71 -9.88 -7.17
CA SER A 94 1.11 -9.98 -8.58
C SER A 94 0.18 -9.17 -9.49
N ARG A 95 -1.13 -9.21 -9.25
CA ARG A 95 -2.11 -8.37 -9.96
C ARG A 95 -1.86 -6.88 -9.73
N ALA A 96 -1.57 -6.49 -8.49
CA ALA A 96 -1.22 -5.12 -8.15
C ALA A 96 -0.01 -4.63 -8.95
N ILE A 97 1.10 -5.37 -8.92
CA ILE A 97 2.34 -5.02 -9.62
C ILE A 97 2.15 -4.93 -11.13
N ASN A 98 1.41 -5.88 -11.73
CA ASN A 98 1.16 -5.85 -13.17
C ASN A 98 0.37 -4.62 -13.59
N ARG A 99 -0.64 -4.23 -12.80
CA ARG A 99 -1.41 -3.00 -13.05
C ARG A 99 -0.57 -1.75 -12.85
N MET A 100 0.22 -1.67 -11.78
CA MET A 100 1.12 -0.54 -11.51
C MET A 100 2.12 -0.34 -12.66
N LYS A 101 2.71 -1.43 -13.17
CA LYS A 101 3.59 -1.39 -14.34
C LYS A 101 2.85 -0.90 -15.59
N GLY A 102 1.66 -1.42 -15.84
CA GLY A 102 0.82 -0.98 -16.96
C GLY A 102 0.53 0.53 -16.91
N ASP A 103 0.06 1.02 -15.77
CA ASP A 103 -0.26 2.44 -15.58
C ASP A 103 0.99 3.32 -15.76
N ALA A 104 2.14 2.89 -15.22
CA ALA A 104 3.41 3.61 -15.35
C ALA A 104 3.89 3.67 -16.81
N THR A 105 3.81 2.56 -17.56
CA THR A 105 4.19 2.53 -18.98
C THR A 105 3.27 3.37 -19.86
N ALA A 106 2.00 3.50 -19.47
CA ALA A 106 1.02 4.32 -20.19
C ALA A 106 1.10 5.82 -19.83
N GLY A 107 1.95 6.21 -18.87
CA GLY A 107 2.01 7.59 -18.38
C GLY A 107 0.80 8.01 -17.55
N ASN A 108 0.01 7.05 -17.05
CA ASN A 108 -1.24 7.28 -16.33
C ASN A 108 -1.05 7.34 -14.79
N GLN A 109 0.19 7.46 -14.30
CA GLN A 109 0.47 7.62 -12.88
C GLN A 109 1.06 8.99 -12.58
N ASP A 110 0.35 9.75 -11.76
CA ASP A 110 0.91 10.95 -11.16
C ASP A 110 1.89 10.59 -10.02
N LEU A 111 2.66 11.60 -9.58
CA LEU A 111 3.64 11.43 -8.51
C LEU A 111 3.00 10.89 -7.23
N ARG A 112 1.82 11.41 -6.86
CA ARG A 112 1.10 11.01 -5.65
C ARG A 112 0.77 9.52 -5.66
N THR A 113 0.19 9.04 -6.76
CA THR A 113 -0.18 7.64 -6.97
C THR A 113 1.05 6.74 -6.96
N THR A 114 2.16 7.20 -7.56
CA THR A 114 3.41 6.44 -7.58
C THR A 114 4.03 6.31 -6.17
N LEU A 115 3.93 7.36 -5.35
CA LEU A 115 4.38 7.34 -3.96
C LEU A 115 3.52 6.43 -3.07
N ILE A 116 2.19 6.47 -3.24
CA ILE A 116 1.28 5.56 -2.52
C ILE A 116 1.50 4.11 -2.96
N THR A 117 1.70 3.88 -4.26
CA THR A 117 2.08 2.57 -4.81
C THR A 117 3.38 2.07 -4.19
N SER A 118 4.39 2.94 -4.09
CA SER A 118 5.66 2.60 -3.44
C SER A 118 5.47 2.22 -1.98
N LEU A 119 4.61 2.95 -1.26
CA LEU A 119 4.31 2.68 0.14
C LEU A 119 3.68 1.29 0.36
N VAL A 120 2.66 0.93 -0.42
CA VAL A 120 2.01 -0.37 -0.28
C VAL A 120 2.91 -1.53 -0.71
N ILE A 121 3.80 -1.33 -1.69
CA ILE A 121 4.86 -2.29 -2.05
C ILE A 121 5.82 -2.49 -0.86
N ILE A 122 6.30 -1.41 -0.24
CA ILE A 122 7.21 -1.51 0.91
C ILE A 122 6.56 -2.32 2.04
N TRP A 123 5.29 -2.08 2.33
CA TRP A 123 4.56 -2.84 3.34
C TRP A 123 4.43 -4.31 2.99
N PHE A 124 3.99 -4.64 1.77
CA PHE A 124 3.87 -6.03 1.34
C PHE A 124 5.22 -6.76 1.41
N GLU A 125 6.27 -6.19 0.83
CA GLU A 125 7.61 -6.81 0.83
C GLU A 125 8.16 -6.95 2.25
N SER A 126 7.84 -6.01 3.16
CA SER A 126 8.23 -6.10 4.57
C SER A 126 7.52 -7.25 5.28
N TYR A 127 6.21 -7.40 5.11
CA TYR A 127 5.42 -8.51 5.67
C TYR A 127 5.82 -9.86 5.07
N HIS A 128 6.11 -9.88 3.77
CA HIS A 128 6.54 -11.08 3.05
C HIS A 128 8.02 -11.45 3.33
N GLY A 129 8.76 -10.60 4.06
CA GLY A 129 10.15 -10.85 4.44
C GLY A 129 11.20 -10.51 3.39
N ASN A 130 10.82 -9.88 2.28
CA ASN A 130 11.71 -9.48 1.20
C ASN A 130 12.35 -8.10 1.43
N ARG A 131 13.25 -8.06 2.41
CA ARG A 131 13.90 -6.82 2.87
C ARG A 131 14.68 -6.08 1.76
N LYS A 132 15.22 -6.82 0.77
CA LYS A 132 15.98 -6.22 -0.34
C LYS A 132 15.07 -5.40 -1.25
N LEU A 133 13.91 -5.94 -1.65
CA LEU A 133 12.96 -5.19 -2.47
C LEU A 133 12.33 -4.03 -1.69
N ALA A 134 11.98 -4.23 -0.42
CA ALA A 134 11.49 -3.15 0.44
C ALA A 134 12.49 -1.99 0.50
N GLN A 135 13.77 -2.27 0.74
CA GLN A 135 14.82 -1.26 0.78
C GLN A 135 14.99 -0.56 -0.57
N ALA A 136 15.00 -1.31 -1.68
CA ALA A 136 15.12 -0.72 -3.02
C ALA A 136 13.94 0.22 -3.32
N GLN A 137 12.72 -0.15 -2.92
CA GLN A 137 11.54 0.68 -3.12
C GLN A 137 11.56 1.94 -2.26
N ILE A 138 12.05 1.87 -1.02
CA ILE A 138 12.31 3.05 -0.17
C ILE A 138 13.27 4.01 -0.89
N GLN A 139 14.40 3.51 -1.38
CA GLN A 139 15.39 4.36 -2.07
C GLN A 139 14.83 5.00 -3.34
N ASN A 140 14.00 4.27 -4.10
CA ASN A 140 13.31 4.81 -5.27
C ASN A 140 12.36 5.96 -4.89
N ALA A 141 11.51 5.76 -3.88
CA ALA A 141 10.56 6.77 -3.42
C ALA A 141 11.27 8.02 -2.86
N LEU A 142 12.38 7.83 -2.13
CA LEU A 142 13.23 8.92 -1.64
C LEU A 142 13.81 9.77 -2.79
N ARG A 143 14.34 9.11 -3.83
CA ARG A 143 14.87 9.82 -5.01
C ARG A 143 13.77 10.62 -5.71
N MET A 144 12.59 10.03 -5.88
CA MET A 144 11.46 10.72 -6.50
C MET A 144 11.04 11.98 -5.76
N ILE A 145 10.90 11.91 -4.43
CA ILE A 145 10.52 13.07 -3.63
C ILE A 145 11.59 14.16 -3.66
N ARG A 146 12.88 13.78 -3.63
CA ARG A 146 13.99 14.74 -3.72
C ARG A 146 14.01 15.45 -5.07
N ALA A 147 13.98 14.70 -6.18
CA ALA A 147 13.96 15.26 -7.52
C ALA A 147 12.75 16.18 -7.73
N TRP A 148 11.57 15.77 -7.23
CA TRP A 148 10.39 16.60 -7.27
C TRP A 148 10.55 17.89 -6.46
N LYS A 149 11.05 17.82 -5.21
CA LYS A 149 11.31 19.02 -4.39
C LYS A 149 12.34 19.95 -5.03
N GLU A 150 13.38 19.41 -5.65
CA GLU A 150 14.43 20.18 -6.34
C GLU A 150 13.88 20.97 -7.53
N SER A 151 12.85 20.46 -8.22
CA SER A 151 12.20 21.19 -9.32
C SER A 151 11.55 22.52 -8.90
N PHE A 152 11.33 22.75 -7.59
CA PHE A 152 10.82 24.01 -7.05
C PHE A 152 11.90 24.94 -6.51
N ARG A 153 13.17 24.51 -6.43
CA ARG A 153 14.26 25.35 -5.91
C ARG A 153 14.60 26.56 -6.79
N ASP A 154 14.32 26.46 -8.08
CA ASP A 154 14.50 27.55 -9.05
C ASP A 154 13.29 28.50 -9.13
N SER A 155 12.22 28.20 -8.38
CA SER A 155 11.03 29.05 -8.26
C SER A 155 11.22 29.99 -7.08
N GLU A 156 10.93 31.30 -7.22
CA GLU A 156 11.05 32.34 -6.16
C GLU A 156 10.18 32.10 -4.90
N VAL A 157 9.53 30.94 -4.78
CA VAL A 157 8.75 30.54 -3.62
C VAL A 157 9.71 30.04 -2.55
N GLU A 158 9.77 30.72 -1.40
CA GLU A 158 10.54 30.28 -0.23
C GLU A 158 10.40 28.77 -0.04
N ALA A 159 11.49 28.03 -0.29
CA ALA A 159 11.48 26.59 -0.23
C ALA A 159 11.01 26.16 1.17
N PRO A 160 9.89 25.42 1.29
CA PRO A 160 9.39 25.06 2.60
C PRO A 160 10.44 24.24 3.34
N LEU A 161 10.84 24.73 4.51
CA LEU A 161 11.85 24.09 5.35
C LEU A 161 11.43 22.65 5.70
N GLY A 162 12.29 21.67 5.42
CA GLY A 162 12.21 20.31 5.96
C GLY A 162 11.16 19.37 5.36
N PHE A 163 10.38 18.72 6.23
CA PHE A 163 9.46 17.60 5.94
C PHE A 163 8.13 18.01 5.28
N SER A 164 8.04 19.22 4.71
CA SER A 164 6.80 19.76 4.12
C SER A 164 6.76 19.60 2.60
N SER A 165 5.54 19.54 2.05
CA SER A 165 5.27 19.52 0.62
C SER A 165 5.36 20.94 0.03
N PRO A 166 6.12 21.16 -1.07
CA PRO A 166 6.11 22.39 -1.85
C PRO A 166 4.77 22.67 -2.54
N GLN A 167 3.99 21.64 -2.85
CA GLN A 167 2.69 21.76 -3.52
C GLN A 167 1.68 20.78 -2.90
N PRO A 168 1.01 21.16 -1.79
CA PRO A 168 0.15 20.25 -1.02
C PRO A 168 -1.08 19.73 -1.78
N GLY A 169 -1.51 20.44 -2.83
CA GLY A 169 -2.58 20.00 -3.72
C GLY A 169 -2.17 18.88 -4.70
N VAL A 170 -0.86 18.65 -4.88
CA VAL A 170 -0.33 17.56 -5.74
C VAL A 170 0.14 16.39 -4.88
N VAL A 171 0.95 16.65 -3.84
CA VAL A 171 1.40 15.63 -2.88
C VAL A 171 1.16 16.15 -1.47
N GLU A 172 0.44 15.41 -0.64
CA GLU A 172 0.13 15.82 0.72
C GLU A 172 1.39 15.90 1.59
N HIS A 173 1.42 16.84 2.54
CA HIS A 173 2.50 16.95 3.54
C HIS A 173 2.79 15.62 4.23
N ASP A 174 1.74 14.88 4.58
CA ASP A 174 1.88 13.62 5.30
C ASP A 174 2.49 12.52 4.42
N LEU A 175 2.24 12.53 3.12
CA LEU A 175 2.91 11.62 2.20
C LEU A 175 4.39 11.96 2.05
N VAL A 176 4.74 13.25 2.04
CA VAL A 176 6.13 13.71 2.05
C VAL A 176 6.84 13.32 3.35
N ARG A 177 6.18 13.43 4.51
CA ARG A 177 6.74 13.06 5.83
C ARG A 177 7.04 11.57 5.98
N ILE A 178 6.32 10.70 5.28
CA ILE A 178 6.58 9.24 5.33
C ILE A 178 7.97 8.91 4.77
N PHE A 179 8.41 9.67 3.78
CA PHE A 179 9.70 9.47 3.10
C PHE A 179 10.69 10.60 3.40
N GLY A 180 10.33 11.57 4.25
CA GLY A 180 11.12 12.77 4.53
C GLY A 180 12.10 12.53 5.64
#